data_AF-A0AAN6E9R8-F1
#
_entry.id   AF-A0AAN6E9R8-F1
#
_cell.length_a   1.000
_cell.length_b   1.000
_cell.length_c   1.000
_cell.angle_alpha   90.00
_cell.angle_beta   90.00
_cell.angle_gamma   90.00
#
_symmetry.space_group_name_H-M   'P 1'
#
loop_
_entity.id
_entity.type
_entity.pdbx_description
1 polymer ?
#
loop_
_entity_poly.entity_id
_entity_poly.type
_entity_poly.pdbx_seq_one_letter_code
_entity_poly.pdbx_strand_id
1 'polypeptide(L)'
;EFMATGGTDSVIHIWKDTTQEEVDRMHQEEARTLEQQQALDNYLLVKDYRNAVSLALSLDQPHRLRTIFQDVMMAAENRHGAESDDMPRADDAILGNAAIDKVVGTLSPEQLDRLLGYVRSWNTNGRFARVAQATLYCVLTQYSSETILALPSAKELIAALQPYSERHFSRLDGLLTGSFIVDYTLHAMDAVGSLDADRTDMDESY
;
A
#
# COMPACT_ATOMS: atom_id res chain seq x y z
N GLU A 1 36.45 -24.67 22.49
CA GLU A 1 37.82 -25.24 22.61
C GLU A 1 38.62 -24.90 21.36
N PHE A 2 39.96 -24.94 21.41
CA PHE A 2 40.82 -24.67 20.25
C PHE A 2 41.44 -25.98 19.75
N MET A 3 41.28 -26.27 18.45
CA MET A 3 41.90 -27.40 17.78
C MET A 3 42.99 -26.87 16.86
N ALA A 4 44.22 -27.37 16.97
CA ALA A 4 45.31 -26.98 16.08
C ALA A 4 45.70 -28.15 15.17
N THR A 5 45.82 -27.88 13.86
CA THR A 5 46.26 -28.87 12.85
C THR A 5 47.51 -28.35 12.15
N GLY A 6 48.60 -29.11 12.14
CA GLY A 6 49.85 -28.76 11.46
C GLY A 6 50.13 -29.68 10.28
N GLY A 7 50.47 -29.11 9.12
CA GLY A 7 50.81 -29.84 7.90
C GLY A 7 52.32 -29.89 7.62
N THR A 8 52.72 -30.74 6.66
CA THR A 8 54.09 -30.78 6.10
C THR A 8 54.49 -29.50 5.37
N ASP A 9 53.54 -28.58 5.14
CA ASP A 9 53.71 -27.25 4.56
C ASP A 9 54.22 -26.20 5.57
N SER A 10 54.55 -26.60 6.80
CA SER A 10 55.00 -25.72 7.88
C SER A 10 53.95 -24.67 8.32
N VAL A 11 52.67 -24.88 7.99
CA VAL A 11 51.56 -24.02 8.45
C VAL A 11 50.79 -24.73 9.56
N ILE A 12 50.49 -23.98 10.62
CA ILE A 12 49.64 -24.44 11.73
C ILE A 12 48.31 -23.68 11.64
N HIS A 13 47.23 -24.41 11.38
CA HIS A 13 45.87 -23.87 11.43
C HIS A 13 45.31 -24.03 12.84
N ILE A 14 44.83 -22.95 13.44
CA ILE A 14 44.15 -22.97 14.74
C ILE A 14 42.66 -22.73 14.48
N TRP A 15 41.86 -23.71 14.82
CA TRP A 15 40.41 -23.71 14.71
C TRP A 15 39.81 -23.42 16.09
N LYS A 16 38.90 -22.46 16.19
CA LYS A 16 38.08 -22.23 17.38
C LYS A 16 36.70 -22.78 17.09
N ASP A 17 36.19 -23.66 17.94
CA ASP A 17 34.78 -24.05 17.87
C ASP A 17 33.91 -22.84 18.25
N THR A 18 33.19 -22.30 17.27
CA THR A 18 32.23 -21.19 17.41
C THR A 18 30.78 -21.67 17.32
N THR A 19 30.51 -22.98 17.28
CA THR A 19 29.16 -23.52 17.05
C THR A 19 28.15 -23.02 18.08
N GLN A 20 28.50 -23.02 19.37
CA GLN A 20 27.60 -22.53 20.42
C GLN A 20 27.39 -21.01 20.36
N GLU A 21 28.44 -20.24 20.09
CA GLU A 21 28.36 -18.78 19.95
C GLU A 21 27.44 -18.39 18.78
N GLU A 22 27.51 -19.13 17.67
CA GLU A 22 26.64 -18.92 16.50
C GLU A 22 25.18 -19.31 16.77
N VAL A 23 24.94 -20.44 17.46
CA VAL A 23 23.58 -20.86 17.85
C VAL A 23 22.94 -19.86 18.81
N ASP A 24 23.68 -19.39 19.81
CA ASP A 24 23.18 -18.38 20.74
C ASP A 24 22.90 -17.05 20.02
N ARG A 25 23.74 -16.65 19.06
CA ARG A 25 23.50 -15.46 18.23
C ARG A 25 22.23 -15.61 17.38
N MET A 26 22.05 -16.76 16.74
CA MET A 26 20.83 -17.05 15.97
C MET A 26 19.58 -16.98 16.85
N HIS A 27 19.58 -17.61 18.02
CA HIS A 27 18.45 -17.55 18.94
C HIS A 27 18.15 -16.12 19.44
N GLN A 28 19.18 -15.30 19.66
CA GLN A 28 18.99 -13.89 20.02
C GLN A 28 18.40 -13.07 18.87
N GLU A 29 18.84 -13.30 17.63
CA GLU A 29 18.27 -12.66 16.44
C GLU A 29 16.80 -13.07 16.25
N GLU A 30 16.49 -14.37 16.35
CA GLU A 30 15.12 -14.89 16.30
C GLU A 30 14.23 -14.27 17.37
N ALA A 31 14.67 -14.26 18.63
CA ALA A 31 13.94 -13.65 19.73
C ALA A 31 13.65 -12.16 19.47
N ARG A 32 14.65 -11.42 18.97
CA ARG A 32 14.48 -9.99 18.63
C ARG A 32 13.45 -9.78 17.52
N THR A 33 13.47 -10.61 16.47
CA THR A 33 12.48 -10.50 15.40
C THR A 33 11.06 -10.80 15.90
N LEU A 34 10.92 -11.78 16.80
CA LEU A 34 9.64 -12.12 17.41
C LEU A 34 9.10 -10.97 18.27
N GLU A 35 9.95 -10.36 19.10
CA GLU A 35 9.60 -9.18 19.89
C GLU A 35 9.14 -8.01 19.01
N GLN A 36 9.83 -7.77 17.90
CA GLN A 36 9.47 -6.71 16.95
C GLN A 36 8.15 -7.00 16.23
N GLN A 37 7.87 -8.25 15.90
CA GLN A 37 6.57 -8.65 15.34
C GLN A 37 5.45 -8.45 16.34
N GLN A 38 5.67 -8.84 17.60
CA GLN A 38 4.69 -8.63 18.66
C GLN A 38 4.44 -7.14 18.91
N ALA A 39 5.49 -6.31 18.88
CA ALA A 39 5.36 -4.86 18.98
C ALA A 39 4.53 -4.28 17.82
N LEU A 40 4.73 -4.78 16.59
CA LEU A 40 3.94 -4.38 15.43
C LEU A 40 2.45 -4.71 15.63
N ASP A 41 2.13 -5.93 16.07
CA ASP A 41 0.74 -6.34 16.32
C ASP A 41 0.10 -5.51 17.44
N ASN A 42 0.86 -5.14 18.47
CA ASN A 42 0.40 -4.23 19.53
C ASN A 42 0.10 -2.82 18.99
N TYR A 43 0.95 -2.26 18.13
CA TYR A 43 0.67 -0.96 17.49
C TYR A 43 -0.59 -1.00 16.62
N LEU A 44 -0.82 -2.11 15.91
CA LEU A 44 -2.03 -2.30 15.11
C LEU A 44 -3.29 -2.41 15.97
N LEU A 45 -3.22 -3.10 17.11
CA LEU A 45 -4.32 -3.18 18.06
C LEU A 45 -4.72 -1.81 18.62
N VAL A 46 -3.72 -0.99 18.95
CA VAL A 46 -3.91 0.39 19.46
C VAL A 46 -4.27 1.37 18.34
N LYS A 47 -4.25 0.93 17.07
CA LYS A 47 -4.44 1.76 15.86
C LYS A 47 -3.42 2.90 15.75
N ASP A 48 -2.22 2.70 16.30
CA ASP A 48 -1.10 3.61 16.10
C ASP A 48 -0.42 3.32 14.77
N TYR A 49 -1.02 3.84 13.70
CA TYR A 49 -0.53 3.62 12.35
C TYR A 49 0.82 4.27 12.07
N ARG A 50 1.18 5.33 12.81
CA ARG A 50 2.46 6.03 12.62
C ARG A 50 3.62 5.12 13.00
N ASN A 51 3.59 4.59 14.22
CA ASN A 51 4.65 3.71 14.71
C ASN A 51 4.62 2.35 14.00
N ALA A 52 3.43 1.84 13.66
CA ALA A 52 3.30 0.61 12.88
C ALA A 52 3.96 0.71 11.50
N VAL A 53 3.74 1.81 10.76
CA VAL A 53 4.34 2.01 9.42
C VAL A 53 5.85 2.16 9.50
N SER A 54 6.35 2.95 10.46
CA SER A 54 7.80 3.12 10.66
C SER A 54 8.47 1.80 11.02
N LEU A 55 7.88 1.02 11.93
CA LEU A 55 8.39 -0.30 12.32
C LEU A 55 8.32 -1.29 11.15
N ALA A 56 7.21 -1.34 10.40
CA ALA A 56 7.07 -2.23 9.24
C ALA A 56 8.10 -1.94 8.13
N LEU A 57 8.43 -0.67 7.89
CA LEU A 57 9.50 -0.27 6.97
C LEU A 57 10.89 -0.70 7.47
N SER A 58 11.13 -0.63 8.78
CA SER A 58 12.39 -1.08 9.37
C SER A 58 12.58 -2.59 9.32
N LEU A 59 11.49 -3.35 9.36
CA LEU A 59 11.47 -4.82 9.32
C LEU A 59 11.44 -5.41 7.91
N ASP A 60 11.46 -4.57 6.86
CA ASP A 60 11.39 -4.99 5.46
C ASP A 60 10.16 -5.90 5.16
N GLN A 61 8.99 -5.54 5.68
CA GLN A 61 7.75 -6.33 5.57
C GLN A 61 6.74 -5.71 4.60
N PRO A 62 6.90 -5.90 3.27
CA PRO A 62 6.04 -5.27 2.28
C PRO A 62 4.59 -5.73 2.35
N HIS A 63 4.33 -7.00 2.69
CA HIS A 63 2.97 -7.53 2.77
C HIS A 63 2.19 -6.92 3.93
N ARG A 64 2.81 -6.83 5.12
CA ARG A 64 2.18 -6.24 6.31
C ARG A 64 1.90 -4.76 6.09
N LEU A 65 2.87 -4.01 5.55
CA LEU A 65 2.70 -2.59 5.25
C LEU A 65 1.51 -2.34 4.30
N ARG A 66 1.40 -3.14 3.23
CA ARG A 66 0.26 -3.05 2.31
C ARG A 66 -1.07 -3.33 3.00
N THR A 67 -1.15 -4.37 3.84
CA THR A 67 -2.36 -4.70 4.58
C THR A 67 -2.78 -3.54 5.47
N ILE A 68 -1.84 -2.91 6.18
CA ILE A 68 -2.11 -1.72 6.99
C ILE A 68 -2.72 -0.60 6.13
N PHE A 69 -2.11 -0.27 5.00
CA PHE A 69 -2.63 0.77 4.10
C PHE A 69 -4.00 0.39 3.53
N GLN A 70 -4.20 -0.87 3.15
CA GLN A 70 -5.48 -1.34 2.63
C GLN A 70 -6.59 -1.22 3.68
N ASP A 71 -6.33 -1.65 4.92
CA ASP A 71 -7.30 -1.62 6.01
C ASP A 71 -7.66 -0.17 6.39
N VAL A 72 -6.68 0.73 6.38
CA VAL A 72 -6.91 2.16 6.67
C VAL A 72 -7.72 2.83 5.57
N MET A 73 -7.40 2.55 4.29
CA MET A 73 -8.17 3.08 3.16
C MET A 73 -9.61 2.57 3.16
N MET A 74 -9.81 1.26 3.38
CA MET A 74 -11.16 0.68 3.49
C MET A 74 -11.93 1.25 4.69
N ALA A 75 -11.28 1.43 5.84
CA ALA A 75 -11.89 2.04 7.00
C ALA A 75 -12.26 3.51 6.76
N ALA A 76 -11.47 4.24 5.96
CA ALA A 76 -11.79 5.61 5.56
C ALA A 76 -13.00 5.64 4.60
N GLU A 77 -13.02 4.81 3.57
CA GLU A 77 -14.13 4.72 2.60
C GLU A 77 -15.47 4.42 3.29
N ASN A 78 -15.46 3.51 4.27
CA ASN A 78 -16.67 3.18 5.05
C ASN A 78 -17.18 4.34 5.91
N ARG A 79 -16.32 5.27 6.34
CA ARG A 79 -16.75 6.50 7.04
C ARG A 79 -17.42 7.49 6.07
N HIS A 80 -16.87 7.62 4.87
CA HIS A 80 -17.41 8.52 3.83
C HIS A 80 -18.78 8.08 3.30
N GLY A 81 -19.08 6.77 3.29
CA GLY A 81 -20.39 6.26 2.85
C GLY A 81 -21.56 6.54 3.80
N ALA A 82 -21.30 7.09 5.00
CA ALA A 82 -22.31 7.35 6.02
C ALA A 82 -22.69 8.83 6.16
N GLU A 83 -21.97 9.75 5.51
CA GLU A 83 -22.24 11.19 5.58
C GLU A 83 -22.81 11.68 4.24
N SER A 84 -23.99 12.31 4.32
CA SER A 84 -24.73 12.92 3.21
C SER A 84 -23.98 14.08 2.56
N ASP A 85 -24.20 14.25 1.25
CA ASP A 85 -23.55 15.12 0.25
C ASP A 85 -23.36 16.64 0.56
N ASP A 86 -23.69 17.14 1.74
CA ASP A 86 -23.85 18.58 2.03
C ASP A 86 -22.86 19.18 3.06
N MET A 87 -21.78 18.48 3.46
CA MET A 87 -20.74 19.04 4.33
C MET A 87 -19.37 19.11 3.64
N PRO A 88 -18.54 20.14 3.95
CA PRO A 88 -17.22 20.26 3.37
C PRO A 88 -16.38 19.05 3.78
N ARG A 89 -15.85 18.34 2.78
CA ARG A 89 -14.99 17.15 2.89
C ARG A 89 -13.85 17.37 3.90
N ALA A 90 -14.05 17.02 5.15
CA ALA A 90 -12.98 16.68 6.07
C ALA A 90 -12.67 15.20 5.78
N ASP A 91 -11.50 14.77 5.30
CA ASP A 91 -10.17 15.14 5.76
C ASP A 91 -9.16 15.05 4.58
N ASP A 92 -8.20 15.98 4.49
CA ASP A 92 -7.13 16.08 3.46
C ASP A 92 -6.14 14.89 3.40
N ALA A 93 -6.50 13.73 3.94
CA ALA A 93 -5.64 12.57 4.07
C ALA A 93 -5.77 11.63 2.85
N ILE A 94 -4.72 11.57 2.04
CA ILE A 94 -4.63 10.79 0.81
C ILE A 94 -4.74 9.28 1.07
N LEU A 95 -4.08 8.75 2.10
CA LEU A 95 -4.20 7.35 2.51
C LEU A 95 -5.31 7.09 3.54
N GLY A 96 -6.17 8.07 3.81
CA GLY A 96 -7.27 7.95 4.78
C GLY A 96 -6.89 8.15 6.24
N ASN A 97 -5.62 8.46 6.52
CA ASN A 97 -5.14 8.92 7.83
C ASN A 97 -3.99 9.91 7.70
N ALA A 98 -4.19 11.14 8.18
CA ALA A 98 -3.19 12.22 8.12
C ALA A 98 -1.88 11.88 8.86
N ALA A 99 -1.90 10.98 9.84
CA ALA A 99 -0.69 10.51 10.51
C ALA A 99 0.19 9.64 9.59
N ILE A 100 -0.41 8.83 8.72
CA ILE A 100 0.32 8.00 7.75
C ILE A 100 0.95 8.91 6.71
N ASP A 101 0.17 9.85 6.18
CA ASP A 101 0.65 10.81 5.19
C ASP A 101 1.84 11.62 5.73
N LYS A 102 1.78 12.08 6.99
CA LYS A 102 2.91 12.74 7.64
C LYS A 102 4.13 11.83 7.78
N VAL A 103 3.95 10.55 8.09
CA VAL A 103 5.08 9.60 8.16
C VAL A 103 5.70 9.44 6.80
N VAL A 104 4.89 9.23 5.75
CA VAL A 104 5.36 9.11 4.37
C VAL A 104 6.18 10.34 3.97
N GLY A 105 5.78 11.55 4.38
CA GLY A 105 6.52 12.78 4.06
C GLY A 105 7.78 13.03 4.89
N THR A 106 8.04 12.22 5.92
CA THR A 106 9.23 12.33 6.79
C THR A 106 10.21 11.18 6.61
N LEU A 107 10.01 10.33 5.59
CA LEU A 107 10.88 9.18 5.32
C LEU A 107 12.26 9.62 4.81
N SER A 108 13.29 8.85 5.19
CA SER A 108 14.64 9.01 4.65
C SER A 108 14.71 8.61 3.17
N PRO A 109 15.71 9.07 2.41
CA PRO A 109 15.88 8.69 1.00
C PRO A 109 15.95 7.17 0.78
N GLU A 110 16.60 6.44 1.70
CA GLU A 110 16.70 4.97 1.63
C GLU A 110 15.36 4.28 1.89
N GLN A 111 14.58 4.81 2.83
CA GLN A 111 13.23 4.30 3.11
C GLN A 111 12.27 4.62 1.97
N LEU A 112 12.43 5.78 1.33
CA LEU A 112 11.64 6.19 0.17
C LEU A 112 11.92 5.29 -1.04
N ASP A 113 13.19 4.97 -1.31
CA ASP A 113 13.58 4.05 -2.38
C ASP A 113 12.99 2.64 -2.16
N ARG A 114 13.06 2.13 -0.91
CA ARG A 114 12.41 0.86 -0.53
C ARG A 114 10.91 0.90 -0.71
N LEU A 115 10.25 1.98 -0.25
CA LEU A 115 8.81 2.14 -0.38
C LEU A 115 8.39 2.14 -1.86
N LEU A 116 9.11 2.85 -2.73
CA LEU A 116 8.86 2.85 -4.17
C LEU A 116 9.09 1.46 -4.79
N GLY A 117 10.07 0.71 -4.31
CA GLY A 117 10.26 -0.71 -4.66
C GLY A 117 9.04 -1.57 -4.30
N TYR A 118 8.47 -1.37 -3.11
CA TYR A 118 7.24 -2.06 -2.71
C TYR A 118 6.04 -1.64 -3.54
N VAL A 119 5.87 -0.34 -3.78
CA VAL A 119 4.79 0.22 -4.62
C VAL A 119 4.84 -0.38 -6.03
N ARG A 120 6.04 -0.53 -6.61
CA ARG A 120 6.23 -1.26 -7.88
C ARG A 120 5.68 -2.68 -7.78
N SER A 121 6.04 -3.43 -6.75
CA SER A 121 5.56 -4.81 -6.57
C SER A 121 4.04 -4.87 -6.44
N TRP A 122 3.42 -3.93 -5.71
CA TRP A 122 1.98 -3.88 -5.50
C TRP A 122 1.23 -3.45 -6.76
N ASN A 123 1.80 -2.56 -7.58
CA ASN A 123 1.20 -2.06 -8.81
C ASN A 123 1.08 -3.15 -9.91
N THR A 124 1.92 -4.18 -9.86
CA THR A 124 1.80 -5.32 -10.81
C THR A 124 0.48 -6.09 -10.69
N ASN A 125 -0.15 -6.07 -9.52
CA ASN A 125 -1.37 -6.82 -9.24
C ASN A 125 -2.59 -5.89 -9.17
N GLY A 126 -3.57 -6.13 -10.02
CA GLY A 126 -4.80 -5.32 -10.11
C GLY A 126 -5.64 -5.26 -8.83
N ARG A 127 -5.51 -6.21 -7.89
CA ARG A 127 -6.19 -6.19 -6.58
C ARG A 127 -5.60 -5.15 -5.64
N PHE A 128 -4.29 -4.92 -5.74
CA PHE A 128 -3.54 -4.01 -4.87
C PHE A 128 -3.20 -2.68 -5.53
N ALA A 129 -3.57 -2.52 -6.81
CA ALA A 129 -3.33 -1.32 -7.60
C ALA A 129 -3.85 -0.05 -6.94
N ARG A 130 -5.05 -0.07 -6.34
CA ARG A 130 -5.63 1.11 -5.65
C ARG A 130 -4.71 1.61 -4.53
N VAL A 131 -4.24 0.71 -3.66
CA VAL A 131 -3.33 1.04 -2.55
C VAL A 131 -1.99 1.52 -3.08
N ALA A 132 -1.46 0.87 -4.12
CA ALA A 132 -0.21 1.27 -4.76
C ALA A 132 -0.28 2.69 -5.35
N GLN A 133 -1.35 3.01 -6.09
CA GLN A 133 -1.54 4.32 -6.72
C GLN A 133 -1.80 5.43 -5.68
N ALA A 134 -2.55 5.15 -4.62
CA ALA A 134 -2.74 6.11 -3.52
C ALA A 134 -1.43 6.41 -2.79
N THR A 135 -0.62 5.38 -2.50
CA THR A 135 0.71 5.55 -1.90
C THR A 135 1.63 6.36 -2.83
N LEU A 136 1.62 6.04 -4.13
CA LEU A 136 2.38 6.76 -5.14
C LEU A 136 1.96 8.24 -5.22
N TYR A 137 0.66 8.51 -5.24
CA TYR A 137 0.14 9.88 -5.24
C TYR A 137 0.57 10.65 -4.00
N CYS A 138 0.49 10.05 -2.81
CA CYS A 138 0.99 10.66 -1.57
C CYS A 138 2.47 11.05 -1.68
N VAL A 139 3.32 10.13 -2.15
CA VAL A 139 4.75 10.40 -2.35
C VAL A 139 4.96 11.55 -3.33
N LEU A 140 4.27 11.56 -4.46
CA LEU A 140 4.41 12.61 -5.49
C LEU A 140 3.92 13.99 -5.03
N THR A 141 2.95 14.03 -4.11
CA THR A 141 2.46 15.30 -3.56
C THR A 141 3.37 15.88 -2.46
N GLN A 142 4.13 15.03 -1.76
CA GLN A 142 4.92 15.44 -0.60
C GLN A 142 6.40 15.67 -0.92
N TYR A 143 6.94 14.95 -1.91
CA TYR A 143 8.35 15.06 -2.31
C TYR A 143 8.50 15.84 -3.61
N SER A 144 9.55 16.65 -3.71
CA SER A 144 9.88 17.32 -4.97
C SER A 144 10.41 16.31 -6.00
N SER A 145 10.24 16.64 -7.29
CA SER A 145 10.75 15.83 -8.39
C SER A 145 12.27 15.63 -8.32
N GLU A 146 13.02 16.62 -7.83
CA GLU A 146 14.47 16.56 -7.66
C GLU A 146 14.87 15.50 -6.62
N THR A 147 14.17 15.43 -5.49
CA THR A 147 14.45 14.43 -4.44
C THR A 147 14.17 13.01 -4.94
N ILE A 148 13.10 12.82 -5.71
CA ILE A 148 12.76 11.51 -6.27
C ILE A 148 13.82 11.09 -7.31
N LEU A 149 14.25 12.00 -8.18
CA LEU A 149 15.26 11.71 -9.21
C LEU A 149 16.67 11.48 -8.65
N ALA A 150 16.96 11.97 -7.44
CA ALA A 150 18.22 11.73 -6.76
C ALA A 150 18.36 10.28 -6.24
N LEU A 151 17.28 9.50 -6.19
CA LEU A 151 17.34 8.11 -5.73
C LEU A 151 18.04 7.20 -6.75
N PRO A 152 18.89 6.25 -6.32
CA PRO A 152 19.65 5.39 -7.22
C PRO A 152 18.78 4.59 -8.19
N SER A 153 17.63 4.10 -7.73
CA SER A 153 16.75 3.22 -8.52
C SER A 153 15.54 3.94 -9.12
N ALA A 154 15.43 5.28 -9.01
CA ALA A 154 14.26 6.03 -9.45
C ALA A 154 13.89 5.79 -10.92
N LYS A 155 14.87 5.87 -11.83
CA LYS A 155 14.62 5.73 -13.27
C LYS A 155 14.05 4.35 -13.61
N GLU A 156 14.60 3.30 -13.03
CA GLU A 156 14.13 1.92 -13.25
C GLU A 156 12.75 1.68 -12.64
N LEU A 157 12.51 2.21 -11.43
CA LEU A 157 11.23 2.08 -10.75
C LEU A 157 10.12 2.82 -11.50
N ILE A 158 10.36 4.04 -11.95
CA ILE A 158 9.39 4.83 -12.73
C ILE A 158 9.09 4.16 -14.07
N ALA A 159 10.12 3.70 -14.79
CA ALA A 159 9.94 2.98 -16.05
C ALA A 159 9.13 1.68 -15.87
N ALA A 160 9.30 0.99 -14.75
CA ALA A 160 8.53 -0.20 -14.42
C ALA A 160 7.10 0.10 -13.95
N LEU A 161 6.87 1.25 -13.29
CA LEU A 161 5.55 1.65 -12.79
C LEU A 161 4.62 2.15 -13.91
N GLN A 162 5.16 2.92 -14.85
CA GLN A 162 4.40 3.58 -15.91
C GLN A 162 3.44 2.66 -16.67
N PRO A 163 3.86 1.51 -17.26
CA PRO A 163 2.96 0.68 -18.08
C PRO A 163 1.82 0.06 -17.27
N TYR A 164 2.05 -0.26 -15.99
CA TYR A 164 0.99 -0.78 -15.12
C TYR A 164 0.01 0.32 -14.72
N SER A 165 0.50 1.52 -14.39
CA SER A 165 -0.35 2.67 -14.11
C SER A 165 -1.22 3.04 -15.32
N GLU A 166 -0.66 3.06 -16.53
CA GLU A 166 -1.40 3.28 -17.78
C GLU A 166 -2.47 2.21 -18.00
N ARG A 167 -2.12 0.93 -17.82
CA ARG A 167 -3.09 -0.17 -17.95
C ARG A 167 -4.23 -0.07 -16.94
N HIS A 168 -3.93 0.28 -15.68
CA HIS A 168 -4.96 0.47 -14.66
C HIS A 168 -5.83 1.68 -14.98
N PHE A 169 -5.26 2.77 -15.50
CA PHE A 169 -6.00 3.93 -15.96
C PHE A 169 -6.96 3.58 -17.10
N SER A 170 -6.50 2.89 -18.15
CA SER A 170 -7.39 2.43 -19.23
C SER A 170 -8.49 1.50 -18.73
N ARG A 171 -8.22 0.66 -17.73
CA ARG A 171 -9.25 -0.18 -17.10
C ARG A 171 -10.28 0.67 -16.35
N LEU A 172 -9.85 1.70 -15.63
CA LEU A 172 -10.76 2.63 -14.93
C LEU A 172 -11.62 3.43 -15.91
N ASP A 173 -11.05 3.88 -17.01
CA ASP A 173 -11.77 4.58 -18.09
C ASP A 173 -12.84 3.68 -18.74
N GLY A 174 -12.51 2.41 -18.97
CA GLY A 174 -13.49 1.41 -19.43
C GLY A 174 -14.61 1.15 -18.41
N LEU A 175 -14.30 1.15 -17.11
CA LEU A 175 -15.32 1.01 -16.05
C LEU A 175 -16.22 2.24 -15.97
N LEU A 176 -15.67 3.46 -16.10
CA LEU A 176 -16.43 4.70 -16.15
C LEU A 176 -17.35 4.75 -17.38
N THR A 177 -16.84 4.32 -18.53
CA THR A 177 -17.67 4.21 -19.75
C THR A 177 -18.78 3.19 -19.53
N GLY A 178 -18.45 2.06 -18.89
CA GLY A 178 -19.42 1.02 -18.53
C GLY A 178 -20.49 1.49 -17.55
N SER A 179 -20.21 2.42 -16.62
CA SER A 179 -21.22 2.91 -15.68
C SER A 179 -22.35 3.69 -16.37
N PHE A 180 -22.09 4.33 -17.52
CA PHE A 180 -23.13 5.03 -18.28
C PHE A 180 -24.22 4.09 -18.82
N ILE A 181 -23.99 2.78 -18.87
CA ILE A 181 -25.07 1.84 -19.24
C ILE A 181 -26.18 1.85 -18.19
N VAL A 182 -25.83 2.04 -16.91
CA VAL A 182 -26.81 2.12 -15.82
C VAL A 182 -27.66 3.37 -16.01
N ASP A 183 -27.02 4.51 -16.26
CA ASP A 183 -27.73 5.76 -16.55
C ASP A 183 -28.66 5.59 -17.76
N TYR A 184 -28.17 5.00 -18.84
CA TYR A 184 -28.98 4.72 -20.02
C TYR A 184 -30.19 3.84 -19.71
N THR A 185 -29.99 2.74 -18.97
CA THR A 185 -31.10 1.85 -18.59
C THR A 185 -32.12 2.55 -17.71
N LEU A 186 -31.67 3.42 -16.80
CA LEU A 186 -32.54 4.16 -15.90
C LEU A 186 -33.38 5.19 -16.66
N HIS A 187 -32.77 5.91 -17.61
CA HIS A 187 -33.49 6.81 -18.51
C HIS A 187 -34.49 6.06 -19.41
N ALA A 188 -34.12 4.88 -19.92
CA ALA A 188 -35.02 4.07 -20.74
C ALA A 188 -36.22 3.55 -19.93
N MET A 189 -36.02 3.16 -18.67
CA MET A 189 -37.11 2.75 -17.77
C MET A 189 -38.03 3.91 -17.43
N ASP A 190 -37.50 5.10 -17.17
CA ASP A 190 -38.29 6.31 -16.92
C ASP A 190 -39.15 6.68 -18.14
N ALA A 191 -38.57 6.62 -19.34
CA ALA A 191 -39.31 6.85 -20.58
C ALA A 191 -40.44 5.83 -20.80
N VAL A 192 -40.24 4.56 -20.48
CA VAL A 192 -41.29 3.53 -20.55
C VAL A 192 -42.37 3.76 -19.48
N GLY A 193 -41.99 4.11 -18.25
CA GLY A 193 -42.95 4.42 -17.18
C GLY A 193 -43.82 5.65 -17.50
N SER A 194 -43.23 6.67 -18.11
CA SER A 194 -43.94 7.86 -18.59
C SER A 194 -44.97 7.51 -19.69
N LEU A 195 -44.64 6.60 -20.61
CA LEU A 195 -45.55 6.14 -21.66
C LEU A 195 -46.71 5.28 -21.14
N ASP A 196 -46.50 4.51 -20.07
CA ASP A 196 -47.57 3.73 -19.42
C ASP A 196 -48.52 4.62 -18.61
N ALA A 197 -48.02 5.70 -17.99
CA ALA A 197 -48.84 6.70 -17.30
C ALA A 197 -49.77 7.46 -18.28
N ASP A 198 -49.24 7.91 -19.42
CA ASP A 198 -50.04 8.58 -20.47
C ASP A 198 -51.13 7.66 -21.06
N ARG A 199 -50.93 6.35 -21.05
CA ARG A 199 -51.93 5.36 -21.48
C ARG A 199 -53.05 5.15 -20.45
N THR A 200 -52.71 5.17 -19.16
CA THR A 200 -53.71 4.97 -18.10
C THR A 200 -54.62 6.18 -17.94
N ASP A 201 -54.08 7.40 -18.11
CA ASP A 201 -54.86 8.64 -18.08
C ASP A 201 -55.85 8.76 -19.27
N MET A 202 -55.54 8.17 -20.42
CA MET A 202 -56.48 8.11 -21.55
C MET A 202 -57.62 7.11 -21.33
N ASP A 203 -57.38 5.98 -20.67
CA ASP A 203 -58.42 4.96 -20.42
C ASP A 203 -59.39 5.35 -19.29
N GLU A 204 -59.00 6.22 -18.35
CA GLU A 204 -59.90 6.74 -17.29
C GLU A 204 -60.80 7.92 -17.74
N SER A 205 -60.62 8.42 -18.97
CA SER A 205 -61.33 9.61 -19.48
C SER A 205 -62.56 9.33 -20.35
N TYR A 206 -63.05 8.08 -20.38
CA TYR A 206 -64.27 7.65 -21.10
C TYR A 206 -65.48 7.39 -20.18
#